data_AF-A0A3D0DVN9-F1
#
_entry.id   AF-A0A3D0DVN9-F1
#
_cell.length_a   1.000
_cell.length_b   1.000
_cell.length_c   1.000
_cell.angle_alpha   90.00
_cell.angle_beta   90.00
_cell.angle_gamma   90.00
#
_symmetry.space_group_name_H-M   'P 1'
#
loop_
_entity.id
_entity.type
_entity.pdbx_description
1 polymer ?
#
loop_
_entity_poly.entity_id
_entity_poly.type
_entity_poly.pdbx_seq_one_letter_code
_entity_poly.pdbx_strand_id
1 'polypeptide(L)'
;DDDAVLDARFEAALAALEGDRAGYARLLEENRATLLQELLRQEVANGIDSGAEFARERLKLQVEALQSSLQAGDRHGHKHGDSHGSKGGGLRQLIALPALVDERTALRIEQLVMRTAREGK
;
A
#
# COMPACT_ATOMS: atom_id res chain seq x y z
N ASP A 1 -4.10 7.58 -13.24
CA ASP A 1 -4.50 8.97 -12.95
C ASP A 1 -4.59 9.08 -11.45
N ASP A 2 -3.45 9.38 -10.84
CA ASP A 2 -3.27 9.39 -9.38
C ASP A 2 -3.76 10.72 -8.79
N ASP A 3 -3.65 11.80 -9.57
CA ASP A 3 -4.16 13.13 -9.24
C ASP A 3 -5.67 13.10 -9.01
N ALA A 4 -6.43 12.46 -9.90
CA ALA A 4 -7.89 12.30 -9.73
C ALA A 4 -8.29 11.55 -8.44
N VAL A 5 -7.44 10.64 -7.95
CA VAL A 5 -7.67 9.91 -6.70
C VAL A 5 -7.39 10.80 -5.48
N LEU A 6 -6.33 11.59 -5.54
CA LEU A 6 -5.98 12.54 -4.49
C LEU A 6 -7.01 13.67 -4.40
N ASP A 7 -7.45 14.20 -5.54
CA ASP A 7 -8.49 15.22 -5.61
C ASP A 7 -9.79 14.71 -4.99
N ALA A 8 -10.24 13.49 -5.35
CA ALA A 8 -11.44 12.91 -4.76
C ALA A 8 -11.34 12.75 -3.23
N ARG A 9 -10.17 12.39 -2.69
CA ARG A 9 -9.94 12.33 -1.24
C ARG A 9 -9.95 13.69 -0.58
N PHE A 10 -9.37 14.69 -1.24
CA PHE A 10 -9.35 16.06 -0.75
C PHE A 10 -10.77 16.64 -0.71
N GLU A 11 -11.54 16.49 -1.79
CA GLU A 11 -12.94 16.90 -1.85
C GLU A 11 -13.81 16.20 -0.80
N ALA A 12 -13.60 14.90 -0.57
CA ALA A 12 -14.29 14.18 0.51
C ALA A 12 -13.97 14.75 1.90
N ALA A 13 -12.72 15.16 2.13
CA ALA A 13 -12.33 15.82 3.37
C ALA A 13 -12.95 17.21 3.52
N LEU A 14 -13.03 17.99 2.44
CA LEU A 14 -13.72 19.29 2.44
C LEU A 14 -15.22 19.13 2.71
N ALA A 15 -15.88 18.19 2.05
CA ALA A 15 -17.30 17.90 2.28
C ALA A 15 -17.57 17.49 3.73
N ALA A 16 -16.65 16.74 4.35
CA ALA A 16 -16.76 16.38 5.76
C ALA A 16 -16.60 17.56 6.73
N LEU A 17 -15.84 18.61 6.36
CA LEU A 17 -15.73 19.82 7.18
C LEU A 17 -17.06 20.59 7.25
N GLU A 18 -17.82 20.59 6.15
CA GLU A 18 -19.14 21.23 6.06
C GLU A 18 -20.28 20.34 6.55
N GLY A 19 -20.03 19.03 6.66
CA GLY A 19 -21.02 18.01 7.06
C GLY A 19 -20.60 17.19 8.28
N ASP A 20 -20.54 15.87 8.13
CA ASP A 20 -20.26 14.93 9.23
C ASP A 20 -18.76 14.75 9.48
N ARG A 21 -18.14 15.76 10.11
CA ARG A 21 -16.73 15.72 10.49
C ARG A 21 -16.41 14.54 11.41
N ALA A 22 -17.31 14.18 12.32
CA ALA A 22 -17.08 13.10 13.28
C ALA A 22 -17.17 11.72 12.64
N GLY A 23 -18.09 11.52 11.69
CA GLY A 23 -18.16 10.32 10.85
C GLY A 23 -16.92 10.17 9.99
N TYR A 24 -16.45 11.25 9.36
CA TYR A 24 -15.24 11.19 8.55
C TYR A 24 -13.99 10.90 9.40
N ALA A 25 -13.86 11.50 10.59
CA ALA A 25 -12.75 11.18 11.50
C ALA A 25 -12.75 9.69 11.92
N ARG A 26 -13.92 9.09 12.18
CA ARG A 26 -14.04 7.65 12.46
C ARG A 26 -13.61 6.80 11.27
N LEU A 27 -14.05 7.15 10.06
CA LEU A 27 -13.62 6.48 8.83
C LEU A 27 -12.08 6.49 8.68
N LEU A 28 -11.44 7.63 8.95
CA LEU A 28 -9.98 7.75 8.87
C LEU A 28 -9.27 6.86 9.90
N GLU A 29 -9.80 6.74 11.11
CA GLU A 29 -9.24 5.86 12.15
C GLU A 29 -9.47 4.37 11.80
N GLU A 30 -10.66 4.00 11.34
CA GLU A 30 -11.00 2.63 10.94
C GLU A 30 -10.08 2.11 9.82
N ASN A 31 -9.74 2.98 8.86
CA ASN A 31 -8.85 2.65 7.76
C ASN A 31 -7.37 2.60 8.15
N ARG A 32 -6.97 3.02 9.37
CA ARG A 32 -5.57 3.07 9.80
C ARG A 32 -4.91 1.69 9.77
N ALA A 33 -5.61 0.66 10.24
CA ALA A 33 -5.08 -0.71 10.24
C ALA A 33 -4.85 -1.23 8.82
N THR A 34 -5.82 -1.01 7.92
CA THR A 34 -5.73 -1.38 6.51
C THR A 34 -4.58 -0.65 5.81
N LEU A 35 -4.42 0.65 6.08
CA LEU A 35 -3.31 1.43 5.52
C LEU A 35 -1.95 0.84 5.92
N LEU A 36 -1.77 0.53 7.21
CA LEU A 36 -0.51 -0.02 7.71
C LEU A 36 -0.19 -1.39 7.09
N GLN A 37 -1.21 -2.24 6.92
CA GLN A 37 -1.04 -3.54 6.28
C GLN A 37 -0.66 -3.40 4.79
N GLU A 38 -1.34 -2.51 4.05
CA GLU A 38 -1.05 -2.29 2.64
C GLU A 38 0.31 -1.63 2.45
N LEU A 39 0.67 -0.65 3.28
CA LEU A 39 2.00 -0.05 3.30
C LEU A 39 3.09 -1.11 3.50
N LEU A 40 2.92 -2.01 4.47
CA LEU A 40 3.86 -3.10 4.71
C LEU A 40 3.98 -4.04 3.51
N ARG A 41 2.85 -4.42 2.89
CA ARG A 41 2.86 -5.24 1.68
C ARG A 41 3.65 -4.58 0.55
N GLN A 42 3.44 -3.28 0.34
CA GLN A 42 4.15 -2.52 -0.69
C GLN A 42 5.64 -2.38 -0.37
N GLU A 43 6.02 -2.14 0.88
CA GLU A 43 7.42 -2.11 1.31
C GLU A 43 8.12 -3.44 1.04
N VAL A 44 7.48 -4.57 1.39
CA VAL A 44 8.03 -5.91 1.12
C VAL A 44 8.17 -6.17 -0.39
N ALA A 45 7.14 -5.82 -1.17
CA ALA A 45 7.16 -6.00 -2.62
C ALA A 45 8.27 -5.18 -3.30
N ASN A 46 8.59 -3.99 -2.77
CA ASN A 46 9.64 -3.11 -3.28
C ASN A 46 11.01 -3.32 -2.59
N GLY A 47 11.14 -4.29 -1.68
CA GLY A 47 12.38 -4.54 -0.94
C GLY A 47 12.85 -3.36 -0.09
N ILE A 48 11.91 -2.64 0.52
CA ILE A 48 12.13 -1.54 1.46
C ILE A 48 12.13 -2.12 2.88
N ASP A 49 13.02 -1.64 3.74
CA ASP A 49 13.00 -2.02 5.15
C ASP A 49 11.94 -1.21 5.91
N SER A 50 10.92 -1.91 6.39
CA SER A 50 9.84 -1.34 7.19
C SER A 50 10.25 -1.00 8.62
N GLY A 51 11.41 -1.49 9.10
CA GLY A 51 11.85 -1.39 10.50
C GLY A 51 11.79 -2.72 11.24
N ALA A 52 12.33 -2.73 12.47
CA ALA A 52 12.50 -3.95 13.29
C ALA A 52 11.18 -4.47 13.90
N GLU A 53 10.26 -3.57 14.25
CA GLU A 53 8.96 -3.91 14.81
C GLU A 53 8.06 -4.69 13.83
N PHE A 54 8.26 -4.49 12.52
CA PHE A 54 7.52 -5.22 11.47
C PHE A 54 8.23 -6.49 11.00
N ALA A 55 9.35 -6.89 11.63
CA ALA A 55 10.14 -8.03 11.17
C ALA A 55 9.34 -9.35 11.11
N ARG A 56 8.44 -9.59 12.08
CA ARG A 56 7.59 -10.78 12.09
C ARG A 56 6.56 -10.77 10.97
N GLU A 57 5.88 -9.64 10.77
CA GLU A 57 4.85 -9.49 9.74
C GLU A 57 5.45 -9.51 8.33
N ARG A 58 6.60 -8.86 8.16
CA ARG A 58 7.41 -8.93 6.93
C ARG A 58 7.80 -10.36 6.60
N LEU A 59 8.35 -11.10 7.56
CA LEU A 59 8.74 -12.49 7.36
C LEU A 59 7.53 -13.35 6.96
N LYS A 60 6.37 -13.14 7.60
CA LYS A 60 5.13 -13.83 7.25
C LYS A 60 4.72 -13.57 5.79
N LEU A 61 4.68 -12.30 5.37
CA LEU A 61 4.34 -11.93 4.00
C LEU A 61 5.34 -12.48 2.97
N GLN A 62 6.63 -12.47 3.31
CA GLN A 62 7.67 -13.06 2.46
C GLN A 62 7.50 -14.58 2.30
N VAL A 63 7.17 -15.29 3.39
CA VAL A 63 6.89 -16.73 3.35
C VAL A 63 5.63 -17.02 2.53
N GLU A 64 4.56 -16.25 2.71
CA GLU A 64 3.32 -16.39 1.92
C GLU A 64 3.58 -16.20 0.42
N ALA A 65 4.37 -15.18 0.04
CA ALA A 65 4.75 -14.94 -1.36
C ALA A 65 5.60 -16.08 -1.95
N LEU A 66 6.54 -16.63 -1.17
CA LEU A 66 7.34 -17.78 -1.57
C LEU A 66 6.49 -19.04 -1.73
N GLN A 67 5.59 -19.32 -0.78
CA GLN A 67 4.66 -20.45 -0.85
C GLN A 67 3.74 -20.35 -2.07
N SER A 68 3.21 -19.16 -2.36
CA SER A 68 2.39 -18.92 -3.55
C SER A 68 3.19 -19.17 -4.84
N SER A 69 4.43 -18.71 -4.90
CA SER A 69 5.34 -18.91 -6.05
C SER A 69 5.68 -20.40 -6.25
N LEU A 70 5.91 -21.14 -5.17
CA LEU A 70 6.17 -22.59 -5.23
C LEU A 70 4.94 -23.38 -5.67
N GLN A 71 3.75 -23.06 -5.14
CA GLN A 71 2.48 -23.66 -5.57
C GLN A 71 2.09 -23.31 -7.02
N ALA A 72 2.58 -22.19 -7.54
CA ALA A 72 2.44 -21.83 -8.95
C ALA A 72 3.46 -22.57 -9.82
N GLY A 73 4.69 -22.70 -9.36
CA GLY A 73 5.77 -23.44 -10.03
C GLY A 73 5.48 -24.93 -10.21
N ASP A 74 4.73 -25.54 -9.27
CA ASP A 74 4.34 -26.96 -9.35
C ASP A 74 3.21 -27.23 -10.36
N ARG A 75 2.59 -26.18 -10.92
CA ARG A 75 1.43 -26.32 -11.79
C ARG A 75 1.68 -26.19 -13.29
N HIS A 76 2.78 -25.64 -13.80
CA HIS A 76 2.98 -25.52 -15.26
C HIS A 76 4.45 -25.42 -15.70
N GLY A 77 4.95 -26.48 -16.31
CA GLY A 77 5.97 -26.40 -17.36
C GLY A 77 5.34 -26.00 -18.70
N HIS A 78 4.69 -24.83 -18.81
CA HIS A 78 4.30 -24.24 -20.09
C HIS A 78 4.16 -22.71 -19.98
N LYS A 79 4.90 -22.02 -20.86
CA LYS A 79 4.89 -20.59 -21.23
C LYS A 79 3.71 -19.73 -20.74
N HIS A 80 4.02 -18.71 -19.95
CA HIS A 80 3.55 -17.30 -20.00
C HIS A 80 4.22 -16.60 -18.79
N GLY A 81 5.06 -15.57 -18.92
CA GLY A 81 4.79 -14.34 -19.64
C GLY A 81 3.87 -13.48 -18.78
N ASP A 82 4.46 -12.62 -17.94
CA ASP A 82 3.81 -11.51 -17.21
C ASP A 82 2.69 -11.83 -16.21
N SER A 83 3.05 -12.09 -14.96
CA SER A 83 2.24 -11.69 -13.81
C SER A 83 3.06 -10.87 -12.80
N HIS A 84 3.93 -10.00 -13.34
CA HIS A 84 4.41 -8.83 -12.59
C HIS A 84 3.23 -7.85 -12.51
N GLY A 85 2.29 -8.13 -11.60
CA GLY A 85 1.16 -7.25 -11.32
C GLY A 85 1.69 -5.83 -11.14
N SER A 86 1.25 -4.93 -12.04
CA SER A 86 1.68 -3.55 -12.17
C SER A 86 2.21 -2.95 -10.87
N LYS A 87 3.53 -2.72 -10.79
CA LYS A 87 4.19 -2.05 -9.67
C LYS A 87 3.57 -0.67 -9.34
N GLY A 88 2.83 -0.07 -10.27
CA GLY A 88 2.09 1.19 -10.06
C GLY A 88 0.70 1.03 -9.43
N GLY A 89 0.08 -0.15 -9.48
CA GLY A 89 -1.27 -0.37 -8.94
C GLY A 89 -1.35 -0.33 -7.42
N GLY A 90 -0.30 -0.81 -6.74
CA GLY A 90 -0.24 -0.86 -5.28
C GLY A 90 -0.10 0.51 -4.62
N LEU A 91 0.71 1.41 -5.21
CA LEU A 91 0.82 2.78 -4.73
C LEU A 91 -0.51 3.53 -4.89
N ARG A 92 -1.19 3.36 -6.04
CA ARG A 92 -2.50 3.95 -6.28
C ARG A 92 -3.54 3.52 -5.24
N GLN A 93 -3.53 2.24 -4.86
CA GLN A 93 -4.43 1.72 -3.83
C GLN A 93 -4.14 2.33 -2.45
N LEU A 94 -2.87 2.54 -2.12
CA LEU A 94 -2.46 3.18 -0.86
C LEU A 94 -2.90 4.65 -0.80
N ILE A 95 -2.67 5.41 -1.88
CA ILE A 95 -3.09 6.82 -1.96
C ILE A 95 -4.61 6.99 -2.09
N ALA A 96 -5.35 5.94 -2.44
CA ALA A 96 -6.82 5.98 -2.49
C ALA A 96 -7.47 5.83 -1.10
N LEU A 97 -6.73 5.30 -0.11
CA LEU A 97 -7.29 4.98 1.19
C LEU A 97 -7.28 6.19 2.14
N PRO A 98 -8.43 6.74 2.55
CA PRO A 98 -8.48 7.83 3.52
C PRO A 98 -8.22 7.26 4.92
N ALA A 99 -7.08 7.59 5.53
CA ALA A 99 -6.67 7.07 6.83
C ALA A 99 -5.86 8.08 7.63
N LEU A 100 -5.88 7.97 8.96
CA LEU A 100 -5.01 8.75 9.84
C LEU A 100 -3.57 8.24 9.76
N VAL A 101 -2.63 9.18 9.71
CA VAL A 101 -1.21 8.92 9.51
C VAL A 101 -0.43 9.69 10.58
N ASP A 102 0.37 8.97 11.36
CA ASP A 102 1.36 9.58 12.24
C ASP A 102 2.64 9.91 11.46
N GLU A 103 3.52 10.73 12.05
CA GLU A 103 4.75 11.20 11.41
C GLU A 103 5.64 10.05 10.91
N ARG A 104 5.73 8.96 11.68
CA ARG A 104 6.50 7.78 11.28
C ARG A 104 5.91 7.11 10.04
N THR A 105 4.60 6.94 9.99
CA THR A 105 3.90 6.34 8.86
C THR A 105 4.01 7.23 7.62
N ALA A 106 3.99 8.55 7.80
CA ALA A 106 4.21 9.50 6.70
C ALA A 106 5.60 9.33 6.07
N LEU A 107 6.66 9.22 6.88
CA LEU A 107 8.03 9.00 6.41
C LEU A 107 8.18 7.68 5.62
N ARG A 108 7.50 6.62 6.06
CA ARG A 108 7.49 5.33 5.35
C ARG A 108 6.82 5.43 3.99
N ILE A 109 5.68 6.13 3.92
CA ILE A 109 4.99 6.40 2.65
C ILE A 109 5.88 7.22 1.71
N GLU A 110 6.55 8.25 2.22
CA GLU A 110 7.48 9.06 1.44
C GLU A 110 8.62 8.22 0.84
N GLN A 111 9.24 7.35 1.65
CA GLN A 111 10.29 6.44 1.17
C GLN A 111 9.78 5.49 0.07
N LEU A 112 8.56 4.96 0.23
CA LEU A 112 7.91 4.11 -0.77
C LEU A 112 7.67 4.87 -2.09
N VAL A 113 7.13 6.08 -2.02
CA VAL A 113 6.91 6.95 -3.19
C VAL A 113 8.23 7.27 -3.89
N MET A 114 9.28 7.62 -3.14
CA MET A 114 10.60 7.91 -3.72
C MET A 114 11.23 6.68 -4.40
N ARG A 115 11.08 5.49 -3.82
CA ARG A 115 11.58 4.24 -4.40
C ARG A 115 10.87 3.90 -5.70
N THR A 116 9.53 3.94 -5.68
CA THR A 116 8.71 3.63 -6.86
C THR A 116 8.90 4.63 -8.00
N ALA A 117 9.09 5.92 -7.70
CA ALA A 117 9.41 6.94 -8.69
C ALA A 117 10.79 6.75 -9.35
N ARG A 118 11.75 6.14 -8.64
CA ARG A 118 13.08 5.80 -9.20
C ARG A 118 13.04 4.57 -10.10
N GLU A 119 12.19 3.59 -9.81
CA GLU A 119 12.05 2.38 -10.61
C GLU A 119 11.21 2.57 -11.89
N GLY A 120 10.40 3.63 -11.96
CA GLY A 120 9.58 3.99 -13.13
C GLY A 120 10.27 4.83 -14.20
N LYS A 121 11.56 5.16 -14.03
CA LYS A 121 12.41 5.86 -15.01
C LYS A 121 13.40 4.89 -15.63
#